data_AF-A0A9D2X7I4-F1
#
_entry.id   AF-A0A9D2X7I4-F1
#
_cell.length_a   1.000
_cell.length_b   1.000
_cell.length_c   1.000
_cell.angle_alpha   90.00
_cell.angle_beta   90.00
_cell.angle_gamma   90.00
#
_symmetry.space_group_name_H-M   'P 1'
#
loop_
_entity.id
_entity.type
_entity.pdbx_description
1 polymer ?
#
loop_
_entity_poly.entity_id
_entity_poly.type
_entity_poly.pdbx_seq_one_letter_code
_entity_poly.pdbx_strand_id
1 'polypeptide(L)'
;MVSEPPILGYDDRYFLDRPYTREELFELQRQILSIIKRGSSDIEKDLKTTIDHKEIDTCLRKCYSKQLIKRERLGVENKVPIYRYYNIET
;
A
#
# COMPACT_ATOMS: atom_id res chain seq x y z
N MET A 1 -7.85 -12.06 19.13
CA MET A 1 -7.32 -11.79 17.78
C MET A 1 -6.43 -10.56 17.88
N VAL A 2 -5.12 -10.71 17.75
CA VAL A 2 -4.21 -9.55 17.78
C VAL A 2 -4.24 -8.94 16.39
N SER A 3 -4.97 -7.84 16.23
CA SER A 3 -4.89 -7.04 15.00
C SER A 3 -3.47 -6.52 14.90
N GLU A 4 -2.73 -6.95 13.88
CA GLU A 4 -1.40 -6.38 13.63
C GLU A 4 -1.51 -4.86 13.56
N PRO A 5 -0.62 -4.11 14.26
CA PRO A 5 -0.67 -2.67 14.23
C PRO A 5 -0.48 -2.18 12.79
N PRO A 6 -1.14 -1.08 12.40
CA PRO A 6 -1.01 -0.53 11.05
C PRO A 6 0.46 -0.20 10.78
N ILE A 7 0.88 -0.42 9.54
CA ILE A 7 2.25 -0.13 9.08
C ILE A 7 2.54 1.38 9.19
N LEU A 8 1.49 2.18 9.01
CA LEU A 8 1.48 3.63 9.06
C LEU A 8 0.54 4.10 10.15
N GLY A 9 1.10 4.83 11.11
CA GLY A 9 0.34 5.79 11.89
C GLY A 9 0.12 7.05 11.06
N TYR A 10 -1.03 7.69 11.24
CA TYR A 10 -1.34 8.99 10.63
C TYR A 10 -1.48 10.03 11.74
N ASP A 11 -0.74 11.13 11.61
CA ASP A 11 -0.93 12.34 12.40
C ASP A 11 -2.32 12.91 12.10
N ASP A 12 -3.04 13.42 13.12
CA ASP A 12 -4.37 14.01 12.93
C ASP A 12 -4.37 15.13 11.87
N ARG A 13 -3.26 15.85 11.73
CA ARG A 13 -3.09 16.90 10.71
C ARG A 13 -3.15 16.37 9.28
N TYR A 14 -2.89 15.08 9.07
CA TYR A 14 -3.01 14.44 7.76
C TYR A 14 -4.43 14.50 7.21
N PHE A 15 -5.43 14.51 8.10
CA PHE A 15 -6.84 14.40 7.75
C PHE A 15 -7.54 15.75 7.59
N LEU A 16 -6.84 16.87 7.83
CA LEU A 16 -7.43 18.21 7.72
C LEU A 16 -7.91 18.54 6.31
N ASP A 17 -7.15 18.09 5.30
CA ASP A 17 -7.38 18.41 3.88
C ASP A 17 -7.58 17.16 3.02
N ARG A 18 -7.87 16.02 3.63
CA ARG A 18 -8.00 14.74 2.92
C ARG A 18 -9.44 14.23 2.97
N PRO A 19 -9.92 13.62 1.88
CA PRO A 19 -11.29 13.11 1.81
C PRO A 19 -11.47 11.79 2.57
N TYR A 20 -10.40 11.24 3.18
CA TYR A 20 -10.39 9.93 3.82
C TYR A 20 -10.27 10.05 5.33
N THR A 21 -10.91 9.14 6.02
CA THR A 21 -10.79 8.93 7.46
C THR A 21 -9.58 8.06 7.79
N ARG A 22 -9.18 8.07 9.06
CA ARG A 22 -8.12 7.20 9.58
C ARG A 22 -8.49 5.73 9.39
N GLU A 23 -9.75 5.39 9.63
CA GLU A 23 -10.31 4.05 9.52
C GLU A 23 -10.21 3.54 8.08
N GLU A 24 -10.55 4.36 7.09
CA GLU A 24 -10.42 4.00 5.66
C GLU A 24 -8.97 3.73 5.27
N LEU A 25 -8.03 4.57 5.72
CA LEU A 25 -6.62 4.37 5.42
C LEU A 25 -5.99 3.19 6.20
N PHE A 26 -6.54 2.83 7.36
CA PHE A 26 -6.15 1.62 8.08
C PHE A 26 -6.71 0.37 7.41
N GLU A 27 -7.94 0.43 6.91
CA GLU A 27 -8.54 -0.67 6.15
C GLU A 27 -7.80 -0.89 4.83
N LEU A 28 -7.39 0.17 4.14
CA LEU A 28 -6.50 0.10 2.98
C LEU A 28 -5.23 -0.69 3.29
N GLN A 29 -4.55 -0.36 4.39
CA GLN A 29 -3.32 -1.04 4.80
C GLN A 29 -3.58 -2.51 5.11
N ARG A 30 -4.69 -2.84 5.77
CA ARG A 30 -5.08 -4.22 6.07
C ARG A 30 -5.33 -5.02 4.80
N GLN A 31 -6.01 -4.44 3.81
CA GLN A 31 -6.24 -5.10 2.52
C GLN A 31 -4.93 -5.36 1.79
N ILE A 32 -4.06 -4.36 1.70
CA ILE A 32 -2.73 -4.50 1.07
C ILE A 32 -1.93 -5.61 1.77
N LEU A 33 -1.87 -5.61 3.11
CA LEU A 33 -1.19 -6.67 3.87
C LEU A 33 -1.80 -8.05 3.63
N SER A 34 -3.13 -8.14 3.56
CA SER A 34 -3.83 -9.40 3.29
C SER A 34 -3.49 -9.94 1.90
N ILE A 35 -3.44 -9.07 0.89
CA ILE A 35 -3.04 -9.42 -0.49
C ILE A 35 -1.57 -9.88 -0.54
N ILE A 36 -0.68 -9.18 0.17
CA ILE A 36 0.73 -9.56 0.30
C ILE A 36 0.85 -10.95 0.92
N LYS A 37 0.14 -11.22 2.02
CA LYS A 37 0.14 -12.51 2.71
C LYS A 37 -0.38 -13.66 1.85
N ARG A 38 -1.28 -13.37 0.90
CA ARG A 38 -1.77 -14.37 -0.07
C ARG A 38 -0.77 -14.65 -1.20
N GLY A 39 0.34 -13.92 -1.27
CA GLY A 39 1.36 -14.11 -2.28
C GLY A 39 1.00 -13.52 -3.65
N SER A 40 0.20 -12.45 -3.69
CA SER A 40 -0.13 -11.81 -4.97
C SER A 40 1.12 -11.28 -5.69
N SER A 41 1.18 -11.53 -6.99
CA SER A 41 2.19 -11.01 -7.91
C SER A 41 1.87 -9.61 -8.45
N ASP A 42 0.64 -9.13 -8.23
CA ASP A 42 0.16 -7.82 -8.67
C ASP A 42 -0.82 -7.24 -7.63
N ILE A 43 -0.25 -6.64 -6.58
CA ILE A 43 -1.02 -6.20 -5.40
C ILE A 43 -2.07 -5.15 -5.76
N GLU A 44 -1.75 -4.23 -6.68
CA GLU A 44 -2.67 -3.15 -7.08
C GLU A 44 -3.87 -3.68 -7.84
N LYS A 45 -3.67 -4.68 -8.71
CA LYS A 45 -4.76 -5.32 -9.46
C LYS A 45 -5.74 -6.05 -8.53
N ASP A 46 -5.23 -6.65 -7.47
CA ASP A 46 -6.05 -7.40 -6.51
C ASP A 46 -6.73 -6.51 -5.46
N LEU A 47 -6.33 -5.24 -5.39
CA LEU A 47 -6.87 -4.27 -4.44
C LEU A 47 -8.23 -3.73 -4.92
N LYS A 48 -9.25 -3.90 -4.09
CA LYS A 48 -10.60 -3.39 -4.36
C LYS A 48 -10.87 -2.17 -3.49
N THR A 49 -10.43 -1.00 -3.93
CA THR A 49 -10.60 0.25 -3.20
C THR A 49 -10.95 1.41 -4.13
N THR A 50 -11.66 2.39 -3.59
CA THR A 50 -11.92 3.70 -4.23
C THR A 50 -10.92 4.75 -3.78
N ILE A 51 -9.95 4.39 -2.93
CA ILE A 51 -8.90 5.30 -2.45
C ILE A 51 -7.90 5.58 -3.58
N ASP A 52 -7.47 6.83 -3.67
CA ASP A 52 -6.54 7.32 -4.68
C ASP A 52 -5.24 6.52 -4.73
N HIS A 53 -4.71 6.37 -5.94
CA HIS A 53 -3.44 5.70 -6.20
C HIS A 53 -2.26 6.28 -5.40
N LYS A 54 -2.32 7.56 -5.01
CA LYS A 54 -1.31 8.18 -4.14
C LYS A 54 -1.20 7.51 -2.77
N GLU A 55 -2.33 7.19 -2.15
CA GLU A 55 -2.36 6.57 -0.82
C GLU A 55 -1.96 5.09 -0.91
N ILE A 56 -2.36 4.42 -1.99
CA ILE A 56 -1.93 3.05 -2.34
C ILE A 56 -0.40 3.00 -2.49
N ASP A 57 0.19 3.85 -3.34
CA ASP A 57 1.64 3.93 -3.57
C ASP A 57 2.39 4.28 -2.28
N THR A 58 1.84 5.17 -1.46
CA THR A 58 2.43 5.50 -0.14
C THR A 58 2.49 4.27 0.76
N CYS A 59 1.42 3.48 0.83
CA CYS A 59 1.39 2.24 1.59
C CYS A 59 2.39 1.21 1.04
N LEU A 60 2.40 0.98 -0.28
CA LEU A 60 3.29 0.01 -0.93
C LEU A 60 4.77 0.38 -0.76
N ARG A 61 5.14 1.65 -0.92
CA ARG A 61 6.51 2.12 -0.66
C ARG A 61 6.95 1.85 0.77
N LYS A 62 6.03 1.99 1.72
CA LYS A 62 6.32 1.74 3.13
C LYS A 62 6.45 0.25 3.43
N CYS A 63 5.60 -0.60 2.85
CA CYS A 63 5.78 -2.05 2.86
C CYS A 63 7.15 -2.46 2.28
N TYR A 64 7.54 -1.87 1.15
CA TYR A 64 8.85 -2.11 0.53
C TYR A 64 10.01 -1.65 1.44
N SER A 65 9.91 -0.45 2.04
CA SER A 65 10.94 0.05 2.96
C SER A 65 11.14 -0.81 4.20
N LYS A 66 10.09 -1.53 4.61
CA LYS A 66 10.10 -2.50 5.72
C LYS A 66 10.41 -3.92 5.27
N GLN A 67 10.79 -4.12 4.01
CA GLN A 67 11.13 -5.43 3.44
C GLN A 67 9.99 -6.45 3.56
N LEU A 68 8.73 -6.01 3.44
CA LEU A 68 7.56 -6.89 3.42
C LEU A 68 7.18 -7.35 2.00
N ILE A 69 7.64 -6.62 0.99
CA ILE A 69 7.38 -6.87 -0.44
C ILE A 69 8.63 -6.55 -1.26
N LYS A 70 8.70 -7.07 -2.47
CA LYS A 70 9.66 -6.64 -3.50
C LYS A 70 9.02 -5.63 -4.43
N ARG A 71 9.87 -4.87 -5.12
CA ARG A 71 9.46 -4.00 -6.23
C ARG A 71 10.39 -4.19 -7.40
N GLU A 72 9.84 -4.16 -8.60
CA GLU A 72 10.56 -4.16 -9.87
C GLU A 72 10.25 -2.85 -10.60
N ARG A 73 11.27 -2.19 -11.15
CA ARG A 73 11.07 -0.99 -11.98
C ARG A 73 10.72 -1.43 -13.39
N LEU A 74 9.51 -1.13 -13.84
CA LEU A 74 9.03 -1.48 -15.17
C LEU A 74 9.47 -0.46 -16.24
N GLY A 75 9.68 0.79 -15.84
CA GLY A 75 10.05 1.85 -16.79
C GLY A 75 9.79 3.25 -16.25
N VAL A 76 9.51 4.17 -17.17
CA VAL A 76 9.14 5.56 -16.89
C VAL A 76 8.01 5.95 -17.83
N GLU A 77 6.92 6.47 -17.29
CA GLU A 77 5.81 7.03 -18.04
C GLU A 77 5.61 8.50 -17.63
N ASN A 78 5.57 9.42 -18.60
CA ASN A 78 5.42 10.86 -18.32
C ASN A 78 6.43 11.42 -17.29
N LYS A 79 7.68 10.95 -17.33
CA LYS A 79 8.76 11.25 -16.36
C LYS A 79 8.53 10.70 -14.94
N VAL A 80 7.50 9.88 -14.73
CA VAL A 80 7.21 9.19 -13.47
C VAL A 80 7.68 7.73 -13.58
N PRO A 81 8.54 7.24 -12.66
CA PRO A 81 8.95 5.85 -12.66
C PRO A 81 7.78 4.93 -12.30
N ILE A 82 7.59 3.87 -13.08
CA ILE A 82 6.58 2.83 -12.83
C ILE A 82 7.23 1.66 -12.12
N TYR A 83 6.56 1.16 -11.07
CA TYR A 83 6.97 -0.02 -10.32
C TYR A 83 5.88 -1.08 -10.32
N ARG A 84 6.28 -2.35 -10.37
CA ARG A 84 5.43 -3.48 -9.99
C ARG A 84 5.80 -3.91 -8.59
N TYR A 85 4.80 -4.13 -7.74
CA TYR A 85 4.96 -4.63 -6.39
C TYR A 85 4.45 -6.06 -6.28
N TYR A 86 5.21 -6.93 -5.63
CA TYR A 86 4.90 -8.35 -5.49
C TYR A 86 5.43 -8.88 -4.17
N ASN A 87 4.82 -9.96 -3.67
CA ASN A 87 5.26 -10.58 -2.43
C ASN A 87 6.71 -11.09 -2.53
N ILE A 88 7.39 -11.16 -1.38
CA ILE A 88 8.62 -11.93 -1.26
C ILE A 88 8.19 -13.40 -1.28
N GLU A 89 8.43 -14.10 -2.38
CA GLU A 89 8.34 -15.57 -2.38
C GLU A 89 9.19 -16.09 -1.21
N THR A 90 8.54 -16.69 -0.21
CA THR A 90 9.18 -17.53 0.81
C THR A 90 9.57 -18.87 0.22
#